data_AF-A0A662CEA9-F1
#
_entry.id   AF-A0A662CEA9-F1
#
_cell.length_a   1.000
_cell.length_b   1.000
_cell.length_c   1.000
_cell.angle_alpha   90.00
_cell.angle_beta   90.00
_cell.angle_gamma   90.00
#
_symmetry.space_group_name_H-M   'P 1'
#
loop_
_entity.id
_entity.type
_entity.pdbx_description
1 polymer ?
#
loop_
_entity_poly.entity_id
_entity_poly.type
_entity_poly.pdbx_seq_one_letter_code
_entity_poly.pdbx_strand_id
1 'polypeptide(L)' 'DSLRKEIERALSTLTYREASIIRLYFGLNGKHPHTLEEIGEEFNLTRERVRQIKEKAIKRLKHTTRSKILKSYLG' A
#
# COMPACT_ATOMS: atom_id res chain seq x y z
N ASP A 1 -5.96 1.65 18.72
CA ASP A 1 -4.58 1.18 18.45
C ASP A 1 -4.39 -0.16 17.72
N SER A 2 -5.36 -1.07 17.65
CA SER A 2 -5.14 -2.40 17.00
C SER A 2 -4.96 -2.34 15.48
N LEU A 3 -5.79 -1.55 14.79
CA LEU A 3 -5.86 -1.55 13.33
C LEU A 3 -4.61 -0.96 12.65
N ARG A 4 -4.09 0.16 13.15
CA ARG A 4 -2.83 0.75 12.65
C ARG A 4 -1.67 -0.24 12.79
N LYS A 5 -1.58 -0.94 13.93
CA LYS A 5 -0.56 -1.99 14.16
C LYS A 5 -0.71 -3.17 13.21
N GLU A 6 -1.92 -3.52 12.79
CA GLU A 6 -2.15 -4.60 11.83
C GLU A 6 -1.80 -4.16 10.40
N ILE A 7 -2.14 -2.93 10.03
CA ILE A 7 -1.71 -2.33 8.75
C ILE A 7 -0.18 -2.29 8.70
N GLU A 8 0.49 -1.77 9.72
CA GLU A 8 1.96 -1.74 9.80
C GLU A 8 2.58 -3.14 9.70
N ARG A 9 2.01 -4.13 10.41
CA ARG A 9 2.46 -5.53 10.33
C ARG A 9 2.23 -6.18 8.97
N ALA A 10 1.23 -5.71 8.22
CA ALA A 10 1.00 -6.21 6.87
C ALA A 10 1.94 -5.53 5.87
N LEU A 11 2.13 -4.21 5.98
CA LEU A 11 3.09 -3.44 5.19
C LEU A 11 4.53 -3.91 5.40
N SER A 12 4.89 -4.39 6.59
CA SER A 12 6.22 -4.97 6.84
C SER A 12 6.50 -6.26 6.08
N THR A 13 5.49 -6.88 5.46
CA THR A 13 5.67 -8.06 4.59
C THR A 13 5.94 -7.70 3.13
N LEU A 14 5.78 -6.43 2.78
CA LEU A 14 6.07 -5.89 1.46
C LEU A 14 7.51 -5.38 1.40
N THR A 15 8.03 -5.22 0.18
CA THR A 15 9.29 -4.50 0.00
C THR A 15 9.11 -3.03 0.41
N TYR A 16 10.20 -2.35 0.80
CA TYR A 16 10.16 -0.92 1.15
C TYR A 16 9.44 -0.08 0.10
N ARG A 17 9.73 -0.32 -1.19
CA ARG A 17 9.12 0.42 -2.30
C ARG A 17 7.61 0.16 -2.42
N GLU A 18 7.19 -1.10 -2.31
CA GLU A 18 5.76 -1.48 -2.31
C GLU A 18 5.03 -0.87 -1.11
N ALA A 19 5.61 -0.95 0.09
CA ALA A 19 5.04 -0.39 1.30
C ALA A 19 4.89 1.13 1.20
N SER A 20 5.90 1.85 0.70
CA SER A 20 5.85 3.31 0.53
C SER A 20 4.79 3.75 -0.48
N ILE A 21 4.68 3.06 -1.62
CA ILE A 21 3.63 3.33 -2.62
C ILE A 21 2.24 3.12 -2.00
N ILE A 22 2.03 2.04 -1.25
CA ILE A 22 0.75 1.76 -0.59
C ILE A 22 0.45 2.80 0.50
N ARG A 23 1.45 3.24 1.27
CA ARG A 23 1.28 4.29 2.29
C ARG A 23 0.83 5.60 1.68
N LEU A 24 1.47 6.03 0.59
CA LEU A 24 1.11 7.27 -0.11
C LEU A 24 -0.27 7.17 -0.76
N TYR A 25 -0.56 6.05 -1.42
CA TYR A 25 -1.84 5.85 -2.11
C TYR A 25 -3.04 5.88 -1.15
N PHE A 26 -2.92 5.26 0.02
CA PHE A 26 -4.01 5.24 1.02
C PHE A 26 -3.93 6.36 2.05
N GLY A 27 -2.94 7.25 1.98
CA GLY A 27 -2.77 8.32 2.98
C GLY A 27 -2.50 7.78 4.39
N LEU A 28 -1.68 6.73 4.50
CA LEU A 28 -1.36 6.13 5.79
C LEU A 28 -0.34 7.00 6.56
N ASN A 29 -0.33 6.88 7.89
CA ASN A 29 0.54 7.63 8.80
C ASN A 29 0.38 9.16 8.75
N GLY A 30 -0.86 9.63 8.55
CA GLY A 30 -1.18 11.07 8.58
C GLY A 30 -0.79 11.82 7.31
N LYS A 31 -0.40 11.09 6.25
CA LYS A 31 -0.23 11.67 4.92
C LYS A 31 -1.58 11.77 4.21
N HIS A 32 -1.74 12.75 3.32
CA HIS A 32 -2.87 12.75 2.41
C HIS A 32 -2.70 11.64 1.35
N PRO A 33 -3.80 11.02 0.87
CA PRO A 33 -3.76 10.12 -0.27
C PRO A 33 -3.18 10.82 -1.50
N HIS A 34 -2.19 10.20 -2.15
CA HIS A 34 -1.61 10.69 -3.40
C HIS A 34 -2.17 9.90 -4.58
N THR A 35 -2.27 10.57 -5.72
CA THR A 35 -2.63 9.98 -7.01
C THR A 35 -1.51 9.10 -7.57
N LEU A 36 -1.84 8.25 -8.56
CA LEU A 36 -0.83 7.41 -9.22
C LEU A 36 0.19 8.24 -10.01
N GLU A 37 -0.21 9.40 -10.54
CA GLU A 37 0.71 10.34 -11.17
C GLU A 37 1.70 10.93 -10.15
N GLU A 38 1.23 11.50 -9.03
CA GLU A 38 2.09 12.11 -8.00
C GLU A 38 3.08 11.10 -7.41
N ILE A 39 2.62 9.87 -7.13
CA ILE A 39 3.50 8.79 -6.67
C ILE A 39 4.48 8.39 -7.80
N GLY A 40 4.05 8.46 -9.06
CA GLY A 40 4.92 8.23 -10.21
C GLY A 40 6.07 9.22 -10.24
N GLU A 41 5.78 10.51 -10.07
CA GLU A 41 6.77 11.58 -10.02
C GLU A 41 7.74 11.39 -8.85
N GLU A 42 7.26 11.11 -7.63
CA GLU A 42 8.12 10.91 -6.44
C GLU A 42 9.07 9.70 -6.58
N PHE A 43 8.64 8.63 -7.26
CA PHE A 43 9.42 7.40 -7.44
C PHE A 43 10.15 7.30 -8.78
N ASN A 44 10.07 8.35 -9.61
CA ASN A 44 10.55 8.37 -10.99
C ASN A 44 10.06 7.15 -11.79
N LEU A 45 8.75 6.91 -11.73
CA LEU A 45 8.02 5.81 -12.36
C LEU A 45 6.88 6.34 -13.20
N THR A 46 6.52 5.61 -14.25
CA THR A 46 5.27 5.87 -14.95
C THR A 46 4.07 5.53 -14.06
N ARG A 47 2.97 6.26 -14.26
CA ARG A 47 1.67 5.98 -13.61
C ARG A 47 1.28 4.50 -13.69
N GLU A 48 1.46 3.90 -14.86
CA GLU A 48 1.15 2.49 -15.10
C GLU A 48 2.06 1.56 -14.29
N ARG A 49 3.35 1.90 -14.15
CA ARG A 49 4.25 1.12 -13.30
C ARG A 49 3.86 1.20 -11.82
N VAL A 50 3.41 2.37 -11.34
CA VAL A 50 2.87 2.50 -9.99
C VAL A 50 1.61 1.67 -9.81
N ARG A 51 0.68 1.67 -10.79
CA ARG A 51 -0.52 0.81 -10.79
C ARG A 51 -0.15 -0.67 -10.64
N GLN A 52 0.80 -1.15 -11.42
CA GLN A 52 1.27 -2.54 -11.37
C GLN A 52 1.88 -2.91 -10.01
N ILE A 53 2.72 -2.04 -9.45
CA ILE A 53 3.33 -2.27 -8.13
C ILE A 53 2.25 -2.29 -7.05
N LYS A 54 1.29 -1.37 -7.10
CA LYS A 54 0.12 -1.33 -6.20
C LYS A 54 -0.65 -2.64 -6.25
N GLU A 55 -1.02 -3.11 -7.44
CA GLU A 55 -1.78 -4.37 -7.59
C GLU A 55 -1.00 -5.58 -7.08
N LYS A 56 0.30 -5.63 -7.35
CA LYS A 56 1.18 -6.69 -6.83
C LYS A 56 1.25 -6.67 -5.30
N ALA A 57 1.39 -5.49 -4.71
CA ALA A 57 1.39 -5.31 -3.26
C ALA A 57 0.05 -5.72 -2.64
N ILE A 58 -1.08 -5.28 -3.20
CA ILE A 58 -2.42 -5.67 -2.74
C ILE A 58 -2.61 -7.19 -2.85
N LYS A 59 -2.17 -7.81 -3.94
CA LYS A 59 -2.24 -9.27 -4.11
C LYS A 59 -1.43 -9.97 -3.01
N ARG A 60 -0.21 -9.52 -2.72
CA ARG A 60 0.60 -10.04 -1.61
C ARG A 60 -0.13 -9.91 -0.27
N LEU A 61 -0.63 -8.72 0.05
CA LEU A 61 -1.38 -8.46 1.28
C LEU A 61 -2.60 -9.39 1.42
N LYS A 62 -3.35 -9.62 0.34
CA LYS A 62 -4.52 -10.53 0.29
C LYS A 62 -4.16 -12.01 0.51
N HIS A 63 -2.97 -12.45 0.08
CA HIS A 63 -2.50 -13.83 0.22
C HIS A 63 -1.77 -14.12 1.53
N THR A 64 -1.31 -13.10 2.26
CA THR A 64 -0.82 -13.33 3.62
C THR A 64 -1.97 -13.79 4.51
N THR A 65 -1.77 -14.81 5.36
CA THR A 65 -2.80 -15.43 6.24
C THR A 65 -3.48 -14.42 7.18
N ARG A 66 -2.97 -13.19 7.28
CA ARG A 66 -3.48 -12.04 8.06
C ARG A 66 -4.48 -11.16 7.29
N SER A 67 -4.84 -11.53 6.06
CA SER A 67 -5.74 -10.81 5.14
C SER A 67 -7.17 -10.59 5.63
N LYS A 68 -7.63 -11.31 6.68
CA LYS A 68 -8.98 -11.11 7.26
C LYS A 68 -9.22 -9.68 7.74
N ILE A 69 -8.20 -9.00 8.26
CA ILE A 69 -8.32 -7.62 8.76
C ILE A 69 -8.34 -6.59 7.61
N LEU A 70 -7.46 -6.76 6.61
CA LEU A 70 -7.36 -5.80 5.50
C LEU A 70 -8.57 -5.84 4.55
N LYS A 71 -9.36 -6.91 4.57
CA LYS A 71 -10.62 -7.00 3.83
C LYS A 71 -11.63 -5.91 4.21
N SER A 72 -11.61 -5.38 5.44
CA SER A 72 -12.54 -4.32 5.86
C SER A 72 -12.12 -2.91 5.43
N TYR A 73 -10.90 -2.72 4.93
CA TYR A 73 -10.37 -1.43 4.46
C TYR A 73 -10.18 -1.37 2.93
N LEU A 74 -10.21 -2.53 2.27
CA LEU A 74 -10.08 -2.71 0.82
C LEU A 74 -11.39 -3.14 0.14
N GLY A 75 -12.47 -3.25 0.93
CA GLY A 75 -13.84 -3.54 0.49
C GLY A 75 -14.69 -2.30 0.61
#